data_AF-A0A2Z6CPT3-F1
#
_entry.id   AF-A0A2Z6CPT3-F1
#
_cell.length_a   1.000
_cell.length_b   1.000
_cell.length_c   1.000
_cell.angle_alpha   90.00
_cell.angle_beta   90.00
_cell.angle_gamma   90.00
#
_symmetry.space_group_name_H-M   'P 1'
#
loop_
_entity.id
_entity.type
_entity.pdbx_description
1 polymer ?
#
loop_
_entity_poly.entity_id
_entity_poly.type
_entity_poly.pdbx_seq_one_letter_code
_entity_poly.pdbx_strand_id
1 'polypeptide(L)'
;MLVIFGSGLDRRAHIGFAGLAIGLTVGVEAAFMGPITGASMNPARSFAPAFVGGIWQHHWVYWIAPILGAQLAVVVYRQLSNNFQDCQKS
;
A
#
# COMPACT_ATOMS: atom_id res chain seq x y z
N MET A 1 0.63 -1.65 0.47
CA MET A 1 0.68 -2.48 1.71
C MET A 1 1.73 -3.58 1.66
N LEU A 2 1.82 -4.38 0.58
CA LEU A 2 2.81 -5.46 0.48
C LEU A 2 4.27 -5.00 0.67
N VAL A 3 4.67 -3.89 0.04
CA VAL A 3 6.03 -3.33 0.19
C VAL A 3 6.32 -2.87 1.63
N ILE A 4 5.30 -2.39 2.36
CA ILE A 4 5.45 -1.98 3.75
C ILE A 4 5.71 -3.21 4.64
N PHE A 5 4.95 -4.30 4.42
CA PHE A 5 5.19 -5.55 5.13
C PHE A 5 6.59 -6.11 4.85
N GLY A 6 6.96 -6.20 3.57
CA GLY A 6 8.23 -6.79 3.16
C GLY A 6 9.49 -5.97 3.47
N SER A 7 9.39 -4.64 3.54
CA SER A 7 10.56 -3.78 3.77
C SER A 7 10.62 -3.14 5.16
N GLY A 8 9.48 -2.88 5.80
CA GLY A 8 9.42 -2.17 7.08
C GLY A 8 9.09 -3.05 8.29
N LEU A 9 8.43 -4.21 8.09
CA LEU A 9 8.01 -5.10 9.17
C LEU A 9 8.70 -6.47 9.16
N ASP A 10 9.24 -6.88 8.01
CA ASP A 10 10.04 -8.10 7.91
C ASP A 10 11.41 -7.92 8.58
N ARG A 11 11.74 -8.78 9.54
CA ARG A 11 13.08 -8.82 10.16
C ARG A 11 14.18 -9.23 9.18
N ARG A 12 13.83 -9.85 8.05
CA ARG A 12 14.76 -10.23 6.98
C ARG A 12 15.12 -9.05 6.07
N ALA A 13 14.37 -7.95 6.15
CA ALA A 13 14.60 -6.79 5.30
C ALA A 13 15.84 -6.00 5.75
N HIS A 14 16.52 -5.36 4.79
CA HIS A 14 17.66 -4.52 5.08
C HIS A 14 17.23 -3.24 5.82
N ILE A 15 17.78 -3.03 7.01
CA ILE A 15 17.47 -1.86 7.86
C ILE A 15 17.82 -0.59 7.07
N GLY A 16 16.90 0.38 7.06
CA GLY A 16 17.05 1.67 6.39
C GLY A 16 16.56 1.74 4.93
N PHE A 17 16.25 0.61 4.29
CA PHE A 17 15.77 0.61 2.89
C PHE A 17 14.25 0.83 2.76
N ALA A 18 13.50 0.66 3.85
CA ALA A 18 12.03 0.74 3.85
C ALA A 18 11.48 2.04 3.28
N GLY A 19 12.04 3.19 3.70
CA GLY A 19 11.57 4.50 3.24
C GLY A 19 11.70 4.69 1.74
N LEU A 20 12.83 4.26 1.16
CA LEU A 20 13.07 4.34 -0.29
C LEU A 20 12.14 3.40 -1.06
N ALA A 21 12.00 2.15 -0.61
CA ALA A 21 11.12 1.17 -1.24
C ALA A 21 9.65 1.64 -1.25
N ILE A 22 9.18 2.16 -0.11
CA ILE A 22 7.82 2.71 0.01
C ILE A 22 7.66 3.94 -0.89
N GLY A 23 8.61 4.88 -0.85
CA GLY A 23 8.57 6.11 -1.64
C GLY A 23 8.55 5.84 -3.15
N LEU A 24 9.39 4.93 -3.65
CA LEU A 24 9.40 4.55 -5.06
C LEU A 24 8.10 3.88 -5.49
N THR A 25 7.55 3.02 -4.64
CA THR A 25 6.27 2.35 -4.92
C THR A 25 5.13 3.36 -5.05
N VAL A 26 5.03 4.30 -4.11
CA VAL A 26 4.03 5.37 -4.14
C VAL A 26 4.28 6.31 -5.32
N GLY A 27 5.53 6.58 -5.68
CA GLY A 27 5.87 7.42 -6.83
C GLY A 27 5.44 6.79 -8.16
N VAL A 28 5.69 5.49 -8.34
CA VAL A 28 5.21 4.74 -9.52
C VAL A 28 3.69 4.72 -9.55
N GLU A 29 3.04 4.41 -8.44
CA GLU A 29 1.58 4.43 -8.34
C GLU A 29 1.02 5.81 -8.73
N ALA A 30 1.62 6.89 -8.22
CA ALA A 30 1.21 8.25 -8.55
C ALA A 30 1.37 8.59 -10.03
N ALA A 31 2.43 8.11 -10.67
CA ALA A 31 2.66 8.33 -12.10
C ALA A 31 1.59 7.65 -12.97
N PHE A 32 1.14 6.44 -12.61
CA PHE A 32 0.15 5.68 -13.39
C PHE A 32 -1.31 5.99 -13.01
N MET A 33 -1.61 6.13 -11.71
CA MET A 33 -2.97 6.35 -11.20
C MET A 33 -3.33 7.83 -10.99
N GLY A 34 -2.36 8.74 -11.08
CA GLY A 34 -2.57 10.18 -10.96
C GLY A 34 -3.67 10.72 -11.90
N PRO A 35 -3.65 10.41 -13.21
CA PRO A 35 -4.68 10.89 -14.15
C PRO A 35 -6.06 10.25 -13.96
N ILE A 36 -6.15 9.11 -13.26
CA ILE A 36 -7.39 8.32 -13.15
C ILE A 36 -8.12 8.62 -11.83
N THR A 37 -7.40 8.65 -10.71
CA THR A 37 -7.98 8.80 -9.35
C THR A 37 -7.24 9.83 -8.49
N GLY A 38 -6.29 10.58 -9.05
CA GLY A 38 -5.43 11.47 -8.26
C GLY A 38 -4.48 10.74 -7.30
N ALA A 39 -4.34 9.41 -7.45
CA ALA A 39 -3.44 8.52 -6.71
C ALA A 39 -3.45 8.73 -5.19
N SER A 40 -4.64 8.96 -4.62
CA SER A 40 -4.70 9.39 -3.23
C SER A 40 -4.44 8.24 -2.28
N MET A 41 -4.95 7.02 -2.57
CA MET A 41 -4.86 5.73 -1.81
C MET A 41 -4.95 5.80 -0.27
N ASN A 42 -5.22 6.98 0.27
CA ASN A 42 -5.17 7.37 1.65
C ASN A 42 -6.48 8.14 1.91
N PRO A 43 -7.41 7.55 2.68
CA PRO A 43 -8.70 8.16 2.95
C PRO A 43 -8.57 9.57 3.54
N ALA A 44 -7.59 9.81 4.43
CA ALA A 44 -7.36 11.11 5.04
C ALA A 44 -6.88 12.17 4.03
N ARG A 45 -6.03 11.78 3.06
CA ARG A 45 -5.58 12.66 1.97
C ARG A 45 -6.74 13.01 1.03
N SER A 46 -7.63 12.07 0.75
CA SER A 46 -8.82 12.32 -0.07
C SER A 46 -9.90 13.12 0.67
N PHE A 47 -9.99 12.99 1.99
CA PHE A 47 -11.06 13.57 2.80
C PHE A 47 -10.90 15.09 2.95
N ALA A 48 -9.69 15.58 3.18
CA ALA A 48 -9.43 17.01 3.35
C ALA A 48 -9.91 17.88 2.16
N PRO A 49 -9.55 17.59 0.89
CA PRO A 49 -10.06 18.35 -0.25
C PRO A 49 -11.55 18.09 -0.54
N ALA A 50 -12.08 16.89 -0.25
CA ALA A 50 -13.51 16.60 -0.41
C ALA A 50 -14.37 17.41 0.56
N PHE A 51 -13.90 17.58 1.81
CA PHE A 51 -14.59 18.38 2.83
C PHE A 51 -14.54 19.88 2.53
N VAL A 52 -13.38 20.40 2.13
CA VAL A 52 -13.20 21.83 1.83
C VAL A 52 -13.83 22.22 0.48
N GLY A 53 -13.75 21.35 -0.52
CA GLY A 53 -14.25 21.61 -1.88
C GLY A 53 -15.68 21.14 -2.14
N GLY A 54 -16.31 20.40 -1.21
CA GLY A 54 -17.68 19.91 -1.33
C GLY A 54 -17.91 18.79 -2.37
N ILE A 55 -16.84 18.24 -2.96
CA ILE A 55 -16.92 17.21 -3.99
C ILE A 55 -16.73 15.82 -3.36
N TRP A 56 -17.84 15.10 -3.19
CA TRP A 56 -17.89 13.77 -2.57
C TRP A 56 -17.96 12.61 -3.56
N GLN A 57 -17.87 12.91 -4.87
CA GLN A 57 -18.01 11.91 -5.92
C GLN A 57 -16.98 10.78 -5.77
N HIS A 58 -17.46 9.53 -5.73
CA HIS A 58 -16.66 8.31 -5.60
C HIS A 58 -15.80 8.21 -4.31
N HIS A 59 -16.09 9.00 -3.27
CA HIS A 59 -15.27 9.04 -2.04
C HIS A 59 -15.20 7.67 -1.32
N TRP A 60 -16.26 6.88 -1.40
CA TRP A 60 -16.34 5.55 -0.80
C TRP A 60 -15.26 4.58 -1.32
N VAL A 61 -14.82 4.74 -2.56
CA VAL A 61 -13.78 3.90 -3.17
C VAL A 61 -12.45 4.08 -2.45
N TYR A 62 -12.15 5.30 -1.98
CA TYR A 62 -10.92 5.59 -1.21
C TYR A 62 -10.92 5.00 0.19
N TRP A 63 -12.06 4.50 0.69
CA TRP A 63 -12.13 3.76 1.95
C TRP A 63 -12.08 2.25 1.69
N ILE A 64 -12.91 1.76 0.76
CA ILE A 64 -13.03 0.32 0.51
C ILE A 64 -11.79 -0.24 -0.19
N ALA A 65 -11.25 0.45 -1.19
CA ALA A 65 -10.12 -0.07 -1.97
C ALA A 65 -8.84 -0.26 -1.14
N PRO A 66 -8.42 0.69 -0.26
CA PRO A 66 -7.24 0.46 0.59
C PRO A 66 -7.45 -0.65 1.61
N ILE A 67 -8.65 -0.79 2.19
CA ILE A 67 -8.95 -1.85 3.16
C ILE A 67 -8.86 -3.23 2.51
N LEU A 68 -9.50 -3.41 1.35
CA LEU A 68 -9.43 -4.67 0.61
C LEU A 68 -8.01 -4.98 0.15
N GLY A 69 -7.29 -3.97 -0.36
CA GLY A 69 -5.88 -4.11 -0.76
C GLY A 69 -4.97 -4.48 0.41
N ALA A 70 -5.23 -3.95 1.62
CA ALA A 70 -4.51 -4.31 2.84
C ALA A 70 -4.76 -5.76 3.24
N GLN A 71 -6.02 -6.21 3.26
CA GLN A 71 -6.36 -7.60 3.58
C GLN A 71 -5.73 -8.60 2.61
N LEU A 72 -5.83 -8.33 1.30
CA LEU A 72 -5.18 -9.17 0.29
C LEU A 72 -3.66 -9.20 0.46
N ALA A 73 -3.03 -8.05 0.71
CA ALA A 73 -1.58 -7.97 0.92
C ALA A 73 -1.13 -8.82 2.12
N VAL A 74 -1.89 -8.86 3.23
CA VAL A 74 -1.59 -9.70 4.39
C VAL A 74 -1.61 -11.18 4.02
N VAL A 75 -2.66 -11.63 3.32
CA VAL A 75 -2.80 -13.04 2.93
C VAL A 75 -1.67 -13.47 2.00
N VAL A 76 -1.40 -12.69 0.95
CA VAL A 76 -0.35 -12.97 -0.03
C VAL A 76 1.03 -12.96 0.62
N TYR A 77 1.31 -11.95 1.45
CA TYR A 77 2.60 -11.83 2.12
C TYR A 77 2.83 -12.99 3.11
N ARG A 78 1.79 -13.43 3.82
CA ARG A 78 1.87 -14.60 4.72
C ARG A 78 2.18 -15.89 3.95
N GLN A 79 1.52 -16.12 2.82
CA GLN A 79 1.80 -17.30 1.99
C GLN A 79 3.23 -17.27 1.45
N LEU A 80 3.66 -16.12 0.93
CA LEU A 80 5.00 -15.96 0.40
C LEU A 80 6.07 -16.15 1.49
N SER A 81 5.89 -15.53 2.65
CA SER A 81 6.79 -15.64 3.81
C SER A 81 6.90 -17.07 4.35
N ASN A 82 5.78 -17.78 4.44
CA ASN A 82 5.74 -19.18 4.89
C ASN A 82 6.52 -20.09 3.94
N ASN A 83 6.33 -19.95 2.62
CA ASN A 83 7.06 -20.73 1.62
C ASN A 83 8.59 -20.50 1.71
N PHE A 84 9.02 -19.28 2.08
CA PHE A 84 10.44 -19.00 2.32
C PHE A 84 10.98 -19.63 3.62
N GLN A 85 10.15 -19.90 4.63
CA GLN A 85 10.59 -20.63 5.83
C GLN A 85 10.84 -22.11 5.51
N ASP A 86 10.02 -22.71 4.64
CA ASP A 86 10.16 -24.11 4.25
C ASP A 86 11.45 -24.33 3.44
N CYS A 87 11.79 -23.44 2.52
CA CYS A 87 13.04 -23.51 1.76
C CYS A 87 14.32 -23.25 2.59
N GLN A 88 14.23 -22.67 3.79
CA GLN A 88 15.38 -22.48 4.68
C GLN A 88 15.61 -23.68 5.62
N LYS A 89 14.67 -24.63 5.68
CA LYS A 89 14.75 -25.82 6.54
C LYS A 89 15.14 -27.09 5.78
N SER A 90 15.26 -27.04 4.45
CA SER A 90 15.78 -28.11 3.60
C SER A 90 17.25 -27.90 3.26
#